data_AF-A0A7C4AMF0-F1
#
_entry.id   AF-A0A7C4AMF0-F1
#
_cell.length_a   1.000
_cell.length_b   1.000
_cell.length_c   1.000
_cell.angle_alpha   90.00
_cell.angle_beta   90.00
_cell.angle_gamma   90.00
#
_symmetry.space_group_name_H-M   'P 1'
#
loop_
_entity.id
_entity.type
_entity.pdbx_description
1 polymer ?
#
loop_
_entity_poly.entity_id
_entity_poly.type
_entity_poly.pdbx_seq_one_letter_code
_entity_poly.pdbx_strand_id
1 'polypeptide(L)'
;MISQKLLNLITNKEATLAKRWSEEVRKSEYMKTYQRFSEEELIKRNTRFFNQLVRWLESEGSKSLVGAFFVNIGKERYKEKFPLAEMLYGVFLAKKVFWDVIVSEGFLDSMLDIYKALEALTLIYNFFDQGNLYITRGYLEEMYTEMLEDKKLSSEDIKKYFYPGSFFKVDLPFDVASLKK
;
A
#
# COMPACT_ATOMS: atom_id res chain seq x y z
N MET A 1 -10.65 15.32 -14.47
CA MET A 1 -10.52 16.16 -13.26
C MET A 1 -11.26 15.48 -12.12
N ILE A 2 -10.55 15.04 -11.09
CA ILE A 2 -11.15 14.28 -9.99
C ILE A 2 -12.09 15.18 -9.18
N SER A 3 -13.17 14.60 -8.67
CA SER A 3 -14.16 15.31 -7.85
C SER A 3 -13.51 15.96 -6.62
N GLN A 4 -13.50 17.31 -6.57
CA GLN A 4 -13.06 18.05 -5.39
C GLN A 4 -13.83 17.64 -4.12
N LYS A 5 -15.10 17.24 -4.28
CA LYS A 5 -15.92 16.71 -3.19
C LYS A 5 -15.30 15.45 -2.58
N LEU A 6 -14.74 14.55 -3.42
CA LEU A 6 -14.07 13.33 -2.96
C LEU A 6 -12.79 13.67 -2.20
N LEU A 7 -11.93 14.53 -2.77
CA LEU A 7 -10.69 14.96 -2.12
C LEU A 7 -10.99 15.60 -0.75
N ASN A 8 -11.95 16.51 -0.70
CA ASN A 8 -12.38 17.16 0.54
C ASN A 8 -12.92 16.15 1.56
N LEU A 9 -13.67 15.13 1.12
CA LEU A 9 -14.18 14.10 2.01
C LEU A 9 -13.04 13.32 2.65
N ILE A 10 -12.04 12.89 1.87
CA ILE A 10 -10.88 12.15 2.39
C ILE A 10 -10.10 12.99 3.39
N THR A 11 -9.79 14.24 3.03
CA THR A 11 -9.02 15.15 3.89
C THR A 11 -9.79 15.51 5.17
N ASN A 12 -11.08 15.83 5.07
CA ASN A 12 -11.89 16.21 6.23
C ASN A 12 -12.22 15.03 7.16
N LYS A 13 -12.15 13.80 6.64
CA LYS A 13 -12.47 12.57 7.39
C LYS A 13 -11.24 11.72 7.69
N GLU A 14 -10.03 12.27 7.53
CA GLU A 14 -8.77 11.55 7.76
C GLU A 14 -8.70 10.93 9.17
N ALA A 15 -9.07 11.67 10.20
CA ALA A 15 -9.10 11.16 11.57
C ALA A 15 -10.10 9.99 11.73
N THR A 16 -11.28 10.09 11.09
CA THR A 16 -12.29 9.02 11.10
C THR A 16 -11.79 7.78 10.36
N LEU A 17 -11.17 7.96 9.19
CA LEU A 17 -10.59 6.89 8.40
C LEU A 17 -9.49 6.15 9.19
N ALA A 18 -8.56 6.89 9.78
CA ALA A 18 -7.46 6.33 10.54
C ALA A 18 -7.94 5.60 11.80
N LYS A 19 -8.92 6.17 12.52
CA LYS A 19 -9.53 5.54 13.69
C LYS A 19 -10.31 4.27 13.34
N ARG A 20 -11.16 4.30 12.32
CA ARG A 20 -11.91 3.09 11.91
C ARG A 20 -10.95 1.98 11.45
N TRP A 21 -9.87 2.34 10.75
CA TRP A 21 -8.85 1.37 10.39
C TRP A 21 -8.14 0.78 11.62
N SER A 22 -7.77 1.59 12.61
CA SER A 22 -7.16 1.08 13.85
C SER A 22 -8.11 0.13 14.58
N GLU A 23 -9.42 0.42 14.61
CA GLU A 23 -10.45 -0.46 15.19
C GLU A 23 -10.54 -1.81 14.45
N GLU A 24 -10.53 -1.81 13.11
CA GLU A 24 -10.51 -3.05 12.31
C GLU A 24 -9.22 -3.85 12.55
N VAL A 25 -8.08 -3.16 12.70
CA VAL A 25 -6.80 -3.79 13.08
C VAL A 25 -6.90 -4.48 14.44
N ARG A 26 -7.50 -3.83 15.45
CA ARG A 26 -7.64 -4.43 16.79
C ARG A 26 -8.53 -5.66 16.81
N LYS A 27 -9.53 -5.74 15.92
CA LYS A 27 -10.49 -6.87 15.85
C LYS A 27 -10.00 -8.04 15.02
N SER A 28 -9.03 -7.82 14.12
CA SER A 28 -8.59 -8.84 13.17
C SER A 28 -7.66 -9.88 13.79
N GLU A 29 -7.88 -11.16 13.49
CA GLU A 29 -6.93 -12.23 13.86
C GLU A 29 -5.63 -12.20 13.05
N TYR A 30 -5.64 -11.57 11.87
CA TYR A 30 -4.52 -11.50 10.93
C TYR A 30 -3.55 -10.34 11.17
N MET A 31 -3.83 -9.47 12.15
CA MET A 31 -3.11 -8.21 12.36
C MET A 31 -2.26 -8.19 13.64
N LYS A 32 -1.67 -9.34 14.01
CA LYS A 32 -0.97 -9.52 15.28
C LYS A 32 0.26 -8.62 15.46
N THR A 33 0.96 -8.28 14.38
CA THR A 33 2.13 -7.39 14.43
C THR A 33 1.71 -5.94 14.59
N TYR A 34 0.72 -5.48 13.80
CA TYR A 34 0.12 -4.15 13.94
C TYR A 34 -0.50 -3.94 15.34
N GLN A 35 -1.10 -4.99 15.92
CA GLN A 35 -1.69 -4.91 17.26
C GLN A 35 -0.70 -4.56 18.38
N ARG A 36 0.61 -4.69 18.15
CA ARG A 36 1.64 -4.34 19.14
C ARG A 36 1.88 -2.83 19.27
N PHE A 37 1.47 -2.05 18.28
CA PHE A 37 1.67 -0.60 18.26
C PHE A 37 0.58 0.12 19.05
N SER A 38 0.92 1.30 19.60
CA SER A 38 -0.05 2.19 20.23
C SER A 38 -1.12 2.64 19.24
N GLU A 39 -2.28 3.07 19.73
CA GLU A 39 -3.33 3.61 18.87
C GLU A 39 -2.85 4.85 18.09
N GLU A 40 -2.10 5.73 18.74
CA GLU A 40 -1.49 6.91 18.12
C GLU A 40 -0.60 6.53 16.92
N GLU A 41 0.24 5.51 17.07
CA GLU A 41 1.14 5.07 15.99
C GLU A 41 0.35 4.41 14.85
N LEU A 42 -0.71 3.64 15.14
CA LEU A 42 -1.59 3.10 14.11
C LEU A 42 -2.30 4.21 13.33
N ILE A 43 -2.83 5.21 14.04
CA ILE A 43 -3.47 6.37 13.44
C ILE A 43 -2.47 7.10 12.54
N LYS A 44 -1.29 7.44 13.05
CA LYS A 44 -0.25 8.14 12.30
C LYS A 44 0.17 7.39 11.02
N ARG A 45 0.35 6.07 11.10
CA ARG A 45 0.68 5.22 9.93
C ARG A 45 -0.42 5.29 8.88
N ASN A 46 -1.69 5.24 9.29
CA ASN A 46 -2.82 5.22 8.40
C ASN A 46 -3.15 6.60 7.80
N THR A 47 -3.02 7.66 8.60
CA THR A 47 -3.00 9.07 8.16
C THR A 47 -1.98 9.29 7.04
N ARG A 48 -0.73 8.83 7.20
CA ARG A 48 0.29 8.89 6.13
C ARG A 48 -0.16 8.15 4.85
N PHE A 49 -0.85 7.04 4.99
CA PHE A 49 -1.36 6.25 3.87
C PHE A 49 -2.48 6.98 3.11
N PHE A 50 -3.46 7.55 3.80
CA PHE A 50 -4.55 8.30 3.15
C PHE A 50 -4.10 9.64 2.56
N ASN A 51 -3.14 10.32 3.19
CA ASN A 51 -2.49 11.48 2.55
C ASN A 51 -1.84 11.13 1.22
N GLN A 52 -1.29 9.92 1.10
CA GLN A 52 -0.73 9.47 -0.18
C GLN A 52 -1.82 9.16 -1.22
N LEU A 53 -3.03 8.75 -0.80
CA LEU A 53 -4.18 8.62 -1.69
C LEU A 53 -4.62 9.99 -2.24
N VAL A 54 -4.71 11.01 -1.38
CA VAL A 54 -5.04 12.38 -1.82
C VAL A 54 -4.04 12.86 -2.88
N ARG A 55 -2.73 12.73 -2.61
CA ARG A 55 -1.68 13.11 -3.56
C ARG A 55 -1.74 12.32 -4.88
N TRP A 56 -2.08 11.03 -4.80
CA TRP A 56 -2.24 10.19 -5.99
C TRP A 56 -3.37 10.68 -6.88
N LEU A 57 -4.52 10.98 -6.26
CA LEU A 57 -5.68 11.52 -6.94
C LEU A 57 -5.37 12.89 -7.56
N GLU A 58 -4.76 13.81 -6.81
CA GLU A 58 -4.33 15.12 -7.35
C GLU A 58 -3.37 15.00 -8.54
N SER A 59 -2.56 13.95 -8.58
CA SER A 59 -1.61 13.68 -9.68
C SER A 59 -2.20 12.93 -10.88
N GLU A 60 -3.53 12.70 -10.89
CA GLU A 60 -4.25 11.87 -11.87
C GLU A 60 -3.62 10.48 -12.08
N GLY A 61 -3.03 9.91 -11.02
CA GLY A 61 -2.41 8.59 -11.07
C GLY A 61 -0.99 8.55 -11.65
N SER A 62 -0.22 9.63 -11.55
CA SER A 62 1.19 9.65 -11.97
C SER A 62 2.02 8.61 -11.19
N LYS A 63 2.45 7.56 -11.91
CA LYS A 63 3.01 6.32 -11.34
C LYS A 63 4.38 6.48 -10.67
N SER A 64 5.20 7.43 -11.12
CA SER A 64 6.62 7.52 -10.69
C SER A 64 6.78 7.90 -9.22
N LEU A 65 5.94 8.79 -8.70
CA LEU A 65 6.05 9.28 -7.32
C LEU A 65 5.43 8.33 -6.28
N VAL A 66 4.38 7.60 -6.66
CA VAL A 66 3.62 6.75 -5.72
C VAL A 66 4.20 5.35 -5.60
N GLY A 67 4.78 4.81 -6.67
CA GLY A 67 5.52 3.55 -6.60
C GLY A 67 6.63 3.58 -5.55
N ALA A 68 7.44 4.65 -5.53
CA ALA A 68 8.54 4.81 -4.57
C ALA A 68 8.06 4.84 -3.10
N PHE A 69 6.93 5.50 -2.83
CA PHE A 69 6.33 5.52 -1.50
C PHE A 69 5.99 4.10 -1.00
N PHE A 70 5.29 3.32 -1.82
CA PHE A 70 4.85 1.97 -1.44
C PHE A 70 6.01 1.00 -1.32
N VAL A 71 7.03 1.12 -2.19
CA VAL A 71 8.28 0.36 -2.08
C VAL A 71 8.96 0.63 -0.74
N ASN A 72 9.06 1.90 -0.34
CA ASN A 72 9.67 2.25 0.95
C ASN A 72 8.87 1.68 2.13
N ILE A 73 7.53 1.68 2.09
CA ILE A 73 6.71 0.99 3.10
C ILE A 73 7.07 -0.50 3.16
N GLY A 74 7.19 -1.17 2.00
CA GLY A 74 7.61 -2.56 1.90
C GLY A 74 8.92 -2.84 2.63
N LYS A 75 9.93 -2.02 2.34
CA LYS A 75 11.28 -2.12 2.94
C LYS A 75 11.27 -1.84 4.45
N GLU A 76 10.65 -0.74 4.88
CA GLU A 76 10.54 -0.35 6.29
C GLU A 76 9.91 -1.48 7.11
N ARG A 77 8.81 -2.05 6.63
CA ARG A 77 8.08 -3.09 7.36
C ARG A 77 8.78 -4.44 7.37
N TYR A 78 9.52 -4.78 6.31
CA TYR A 78 10.42 -5.94 6.34
C TYR A 78 11.46 -5.81 7.47
N LYS A 79 12.08 -4.63 7.62
CA LYS A 79 13.04 -4.35 8.71
C LYS A 79 12.40 -4.43 10.10
N GLU A 80 11.15 -4.00 10.21
CA GLU A 80 10.33 -4.14 11.42
C GLU A 80 9.83 -5.58 11.66
N LYS A 81 10.20 -6.54 10.80
CA LYS A 81 9.84 -7.96 10.87
C LYS A 81 8.32 -8.20 10.81
N PHE A 82 7.61 -7.41 10.01
CA PHE A 82 6.21 -7.66 9.68
C PHE A 82 6.06 -8.87 8.75
N PRO A 83 5.03 -9.71 8.93
CA PRO A 83 4.62 -10.64 7.88
C PRO A 83 4.09 -9.88 6.67
N LEU A 84 4.56 -10.22 5.46
CA LEU A 84 4.06 -9.62 4.22
C LEU A 84 2.53 -9.75 4.09
N ALA A 85 1.98 -10.92 4.41
CA ALA A 85 0.54 -11.18 4.33
C ALA A 85 -0.27 -10.20 5.21
N GLU A 86 0.22 -9.91 6.42
CA GLU A 86 -0.39 -8.95 7.33
C GLU A 86 -0.38 -7.52 6.76
N MET A 87 0.70 -7.14 6.06
CA MET A 87 0.78 -5.83 5.39
C MET A 87 -0.24 -5.70 4.26
N LEU A 88 -0.35 -6.69 3.38
CA LEU A 88 -1.31 -6.69 2.28
C LEU A 88 -2.75 -6.67 2.79
N TYR A 89 -3.01 -7.40 3.88
CA TYR A 89 -4.30 -7.35 4.55
C TYR A 89 -4.59 -5.97 5.17
N GLY A 90 -3.57 -5.29 5.70
CA GLY A 90 -3.70 -3.91 6.19
C GLY A 90 -4.14 -2.91 5.10
N VAL A 91 -3.63 -3.07 3.88
CA VAL A 91 -4.05 -2.27 2.71
C VAL A 91 -5.49 -2.60 2.31
N PHE A 92 -5.86 -3.88 2.33
CA PHE A 92 -7.24 -4.31 2.12
C PHE A 92 -8.20 -3.68 3.16
N LEU A 93 -7.85 -3.70 4.44
CA LEU A 93 -8.66 -3.05 5.48
C LEU A 93 -8.78 -1.54 5.25
N ALA A 94 -7.71 -0.87 4.82
CA ALA A 94 -7.77 0.55 4.49
C ALA A 94 -8.74 0.83 3.32
N LYS A 95 -8.74 -0.02 2.29
CA LYS A 95 -9.69 0.05 1.16
C LYS A 95 -11.13 -0.17 1.63
N LYS A 96 -11.37 -1.17 2.49
CA LYS A 96 -12.70 -1.43 3.07
C LYS A 96 -13.19 -0.22 3.87
N VAL A 97 -12.39 0.26 4.82
CA VAL A 97 -12.74 1.42 5.67
C VAL A 97 -12.99 2.67 4.85
N PHE A 98 -12.20 2.89 3.79
CA PHE A 98 -12.43 3.98 2.85
C PHE A 98 -13.83 3.93 2.24
N TRP A 99 -14.23 2.79 1.68
CA TRP A 99 -15.57 2.65 1.08
C TRP A 99 -16.69 2.78 2.12
N ASP A 100 -16.51 2.19 3.31
CA ASP A 100 -17.48 2.30 4.41
C ASP A 100 -17.70 3.76 4.83
N VAL A 101 -16.62 4.56 4.89
CA VAL A 101 -16.71 6.00 5.19
C VAL A 101 -17.40 6.76 4.06
N ILE A 102 -17.01 6.52 2.80
CA ILE A 102 -17.61 7.17 1.62
C ILE A 102 -19.12 6.97 1.57
N VAL A 103 -19.59 5.75 1.83
CA VAL A 103 -21.02 5.43 1.87
C VAL A 103 -21.69 6.09 3.07
N SER A 104 -21.09 6.02 4.28
CA SER A 104 -21.69 6.57 5.50
C SER A 104 -21.83 8.10 5.51
N GLU A 105 -21.06 8.80 4.68
CA GLU A 105 -21.05 10.27 4.58
C GLU A 105 -21.96 10.80 3.45
N GLY A 106 -22.82 9.94 2.86
CA GLY A 106 -23.77 10.35 1.84
C GLY A 106 -23.12 10.81 0.53
N PHE A 107 -21.87 10.39 0.28
CA PHE A 107 -21.14 10.83 -0.92
C PHE A 107 -21.83 10.38 -2.20
N LEU A 108 -22.58 9.28 -2.16
CA LEU A 108 -23.24 8.63 -3.30
C LEU A 108 -24.77 8.85 -3.33
N ASP A 109 -25.28 9.88 -2.65
CA ASP A 109 -26.73 10.12 -2.49
C ASP A 109 -27.42 10.64 -3.75
N SER A 110 -26.67 11.17 -4.73
CA SER A 110 -27.23 11.64 -6.01
C SER A 110 -26.61 10.93 -7.21
N MET A 111 -27.40 10.77 -8.28
CA MET A 111 -26.92 10.17 -9.54
C MET A 111 -25.71 10.92 -10.12
N LEU A 112 -25.67 12.25 -10.00
CA LEU A 112 -24.53 13.05 -10.43
C LEU A 112 -23.26 12.74 -9.62
N ASP A 113 -23.39 12.55 -8.30
CA ASP A 113 -22.27 12.18 -7.45
C ASP A 113 -21.74 10.79 -7.78
N ILE A 114 -22.65 9.84 -8.06
CA ILE A 114 -22.28 8.49 -8.50
C ILE A 114 -21.44 8.55 -9.78
N TYR A 115 -21.88 9.29 -10.81
CA TYR A 115 -21.10 9.43 -12.06
C TYR A 115 -19.70 10.01 -11.81
N LYS A 116 -19.58 11.04 -10.97
CA LYS A 116 -18.28 11.62 -10.60
C LYS A 116 -17.41 10.64 -9.80
N ALA A 117 -18.03 9.79 -8.97
CA ALA A 117 -17.32 8.74 -8.25
C ALA A 117 -16.78 7.67 -9.22
N LEU A 118 -17.57 7.28 -10.23
CA LEU A 118 -17.18 6.32 -11.26
C LEU A 118 -15.91 6.75 -12.01
N GLU A 119 -15.78 8.05 -12.31
CA GLU A 119 -14.57 8.60 -12.94
C GLU A 119 -13.31 8.42 -12.07
N ALA A 120 -13.45 8.49 -10.75
CA ALA A 120 -12.35 8.32 -9.80
C ALA A 120 -12.12 6.86 -9.38
N LEU A 121 -13.08 5.95 -9.60
CA LEU A 121 -13.01 4.56 -9.15
C LEU A 121 -11.72 3.90 -9.63
N THR A 122 -11.43 3.96 -10.93
CA THR A 122 -10.25 3.31 -11.50
C THR A 122 -8.96 3.80 -10.86
N LEU A 123 -8.84 5.10 -10.57
CA LEU A 123 -7.67 5.66 -9.90
C LEU A 123 -7.56 5.18 -8.44
N ILE A 124 -8.68 5.10 -7.72
CA ILE A 124 -8.73 4.60 -6.35
C ILE A 124 -8.36 3.10 -6.31
N TYR A 125 -8.96 2.28 -7.18
CA TYR A 125 -8.64 0.85 -7.29
C TYR A 125 -7.15 0.65 -7.59
N ASN A 126 -6.64 1.37 -8.59
CA ASN A 126 -5.22 1.33 -8.94
C ASN A 126 -4.32 1.74 -7.77
N PHE A 127 -4.71 2.74 -6.96
CA PHE A 127 -3.92 3.12 -5.79
C PHE A 127 -3.71 1.97 -4.81
N PHE A 128 -4.78 1.30 -4.39
CA PHE A 128 -4.69 0.21 -3.43
C PHE A 128 -4.02 -1.04 -4.04
N ASP A 129 -4.40 -1.39 -5.27
CA ASP A 129 -3.98 -2.64 -5.89
C ASP A 129 -2.52 -2.55 -6.40
N GLN A 130 -2.14 -1.42 -7.02
CA GLN A 130 -0.73 -1.15 -7.33
C GLN A 130 0.09 -0.89 -6.06
N GLY A 131 -0.52 -0.32 -5.02
CA GLY A 131 0.12 -0.17 -3.72
C GLY A 131 0.58 -1.51 -3.15
N ASN A 132 -0.28 -2.53 -3.18
CA ASN A 132 0.08 -3.89 -2.78
C ASN A 132 1.20 -4.49 -3.64
N LEU A 133 1.17 -4.29 -4.96
CA LEU A 133 2.26 -4.73 -5.85
C LEU A 133 3.61 -4.10 -5.46
N TYR A 134 3.64 -2.79 -5.24
CA TYR A 134 4.87 -2.06 -4.93
C TYR A 134 5.37 -2.31 -3.50
N ILE A 135 4.46 -2.47 -2.53
CA ILE A 135 4.79 -2.93 -1.18
C ILE A 135 5.46 -4.30 -1.24
N THR A 136 4.87 -5.25 -1.97
CA THR A 136 5.42 -6.60 -2.14
C THR A 136 6.83 -6.53 -2.72
N ARG A 137 7.02 -5.75 -3.78
CA ARG A 137 8.33 -5.58 -4.42
C ARG A 137 9.38 -4.98 -3.48
N GLY A 138 9.01 -3.95 -2.71
CA GLY A 138 9.92 -3.35 -1.72
C GLY A 138 10.29 -4.32 -0.60
N TYR A 139 9.31 -5.10 -0.13
CA TYR A 139 9.53 -6.12 0.90
C TYR A 139 10.48 -7.22 0.41
N LEU A 140 10.23 -7.77 -0.78
CA LEU A 140 11.08 -8.80 -1.39
C LEU A 140 12.49 -8.27 -1.71
N GLU A 141 12.61 -7.01 -2.14
CA GLU A 141 13.89 -6.36 -2.39
C GLU A 141 14.72 -6.26 -1.11
N GLU A 142 14.14 -5.81 0.00
CA GLU A 142 14.86 -5.73 1.28
C GLU A 142 15.21 -7.12 1.83
N MET A 143 14.31 -8.10 1.66
CA MET A 143 14.58 -9.50 2.00
C MET A 143 15.78 -10.05 1.24
N TYR A 144 15.83 -9.80 -0.06
CA TYR A 144 16.95 -10.20 -0.90
C TYR A 144 18.26 -9.55 -0.45
N THR A 145 18.24 -8.26 -0.12
CA THR A 145 19.42 -7.53 0.38
C THR A 145 19.92 -8.11 1.71
N GLU A 146 19.05 -8.35 2.69
CA GLU A 146 19.46 -8.96 3.99
C GLU A 146 20.05 -10.37 3.78
N MET A 147 19.48 -11.17 2.87
CA MET A 147 20.00 -12.51 2.56
C MET A 147 21.40 -12.49 1.92
N LEU A 148 21.70 -11.50 1.08
CA LEU A 148 23.05 -11.34 0.51
C LEU A 148 24.07 -10.91 1.58
N GLU A 149 23.66 -10.07 2.54
CA GLU A 149 24.52 -9.56 3.61
C GLU A 149 24.87 -10.64 4.65
N ASP A 150 23.97 -11.58 4.93
CA ASP A 150 24.18 -12.68 5.89
C ASP A 150 25.31 -13.64 5.44
N LYS A 151 25.72 -13.63 4.15
CA LYS A 151 26.79 -14.44 3.54
C LYS A 151 26.70 -15.96 3.76
N LYS A 152 25.63 -16.46 4.40
CA LYS A 152 25.38 -17.89 4.60
C LYS A 152 24.94 -18.61 3.33
N LEU A 153 24.41 -17.87 2.36
CA LEU A 153 23.94 -18.38 1.08
C LEU A 153 24.72 -17.71 -0.05
N SER A 154 25.05 -18.49 -1.09
CA SER A 154 25.63 -17.92 -2.31
C SER A 154 24.60 -17.10 -3.08
N SER A 155 25.07 -16.19 -3.94
CA SER A 155 24.17 -15.43 -4.80
C SER A 155 23.36 -16.33 -5.75
N GLU A 156 23.92 -17.46 -6.22
CA GLU A 156 23.18 -18.43 -7.02
C GLU A 156 22.09 -19.15 -6.22
N ASP A 157 22.32 -19.43 -4.94
CA ASP A 157 21.31 -20.09 -4.10
C ASP A 157 20.13 -19.19 -3.81
N ILE A 158 20.37 -17.90 -3.57
CA ILE A 158 19.29 -16.93 -3.33
C ILE A 158 18.46 -16.73 -4.61
N LYS A 159 19.09 -16.72 -5.79
CA LYS A 159 18.40 -16.57 -7.08
C LYS A 159 17.36 -17.67 -7.37
N LYS A 160 17.44 -18.82 -6.70
CA LYS A 160 16.43 -19.89 -6.85
C LYS A 160 15.07 -19.53 -6.24
N TYR A 161 15.04 -18.57 -5.31
CA TYR A 161 13.83 -18.18 -4.58
C TYR A 161 13.17 -16.89 -5.09
N PHE A 162 13.89 -16.09 -5.88
CA PHE A 162 13.38 -14.84 -6.45
C PHE A 162 13.40 -14.92 -7.97
N TYR A 163 12.28 -14.59 -8.60
CA TYR A 163 12.12 -14.62 -10.06
C TYR A 163 12.14 -13.21 -10.64
N PRO A 164 12.40 -13.02 -11.95
CA PRO A 164 12.34 -11.71 -12.57
C PRO A 164 11.00 -11.00 -12.31
N GLY A 165 11.08 -9.70 -12.03
CA GLY A 165 9.91 -8.89 -11.67
C GLY A 165 9.54 -8.91 -10.17
N SER A 166 10.27 -9.67 -9.35
CA SER A 166 10.10 -9.70 -7.88
C SER A 166 10.45 -8.37 -7.21
N PHE A 167 11.27 -7.53 -7.83
CA PHE A 167 11.78 -6.30 -7.23
C PHE A 167 11.28 -5.04 -7.93
N PHE A 168 11.44 -3.91 -7.27
CA PHE A 168 11.13 -2.61 -7.87
C PHE A 168 12.31 -2.07 -8.67
N LYS A 169 13.53 -2.14 -8.11
CA LYS A 169 14.75 -1.80 -8.83
C LYS A 169 15.15 -2.96 -9.76
N VAL A 170 15.34 -2.64 -11.04
CA VAL A 170 15.75 -3.59 -12.08
C VAL A 170 17.24 -3.92 -11.99
N ASP A 171 18.05 -3.07 -11.36
CA ASP A 171 19.52 -3.23 -11.26
C ASP A 171 19.97 -4.29 -10.21
N LEU A 172 19.03 -4.91 -9.52
CA LEU A 172 19.29 -6.15 -8.76
C LEU A 172 19.37 -7.31 -9.76
N PRO A 173 20.16 -8.38 -9.53
CA PRO A 173 20.74 -9.25 -10.56
C PRO A 173 19.78 -10.19 -11.32
N PHE A 174 18.58 -9.72 -11.64
CA PHE A 174 17.57 -10.28 -12.51
C PHE A 174 17.30 -9.33 -13.69
N ASP A 175 18.37 -8.81 -14.30
CA ASP A 175 18.25 -8.17 -15.60
C ASP A 175 17.65 -9.20 -16.57
N VAL A 176 16.50 -8.85 -17.14
CA VAL A 176 15.66 -9.72 -17.99
C VAL A 176 16.45 -10.22 -19.22
N ALA A 177 17.56 -9.55 -19.55
CA ALA A 177 18.54 -9.99 -20.55
C ALA A 177 19.22 -11.34 -20.22
N SER A 178 19.31 -11.72 -18.94
CA SER A 178 20.02 -12.93 -18.49
C SER A 178 19.23 -14.24 -18.61
N LEU A 179 17.94 -14.19 -19.00
CA LEU A 179 17.09 -15.37 -19.19
C LEU A 179 16.88 -15.79 -20.66
N LYS A 180 17.59 -15.16 -21.61
CA LYS A 180 17.66 -15.68 -22.97
C LYS A 180 18.87 -16.60 -23.11
N LYS A 181 18.70 -17.87 -22.76
CA LYS A 181 19.53 -18.98 -23.25
C LYS A 181 18.66 -20.19 -23.49
#